data_AF-A0A3D0IBW7-F1
#
_entry.id   AF-A0A3D0IBW7-F1
#
_cell.length_a   1.000
_cell.length_b   1.000
_cell.length_c   1.000
_cell.angle_alpha   90.00
_cell.angle_beta   90.00
_cell.angle_gamma   90.00
#
_symmetry.space_group_name_H-M   'P 1'
#
loop_
_entity.id
_entity.type
_entity.pdbx_description
1 polymer ?
#
loop_
_entity_poly.entity_id
_entity_poly.type
_entity_poly.pdbx_seq_one_letter_code
_entity_poly.pdbx_strand_id
1 'polypeptide(L)'
;MGPLREIFGKLPGLGSFADQLDERELVRVEAMIRSMTPRERAEPETIQKSRAARIARGSGRRSKEVMELVQRFRQMREMMGALGGGGGLLSRIPGLGRLAGPGAPAGFDPQAFLSGARRGAGAGAGGGAVRRDDTKRRAQQKRKRKQARKDRKKGRRR
;
A
#
# COMPACT_ATOMS: atom_id res chain seq x y z
N MET A 1 -1.67 28.36 -10.66
CA MET A 1 -1.46 27.35 -9.61
C MET A 1 -2.76 27.22 -8.85
N GLY A 2 -3.43 26.06 -8.88
CA GLY A 2 -4.64 25.86 -8.08
C GLY A 2 -4.31 25.86 -6.58
N PRO A 3 -5.23 26.32 -5.70
CA PRO A 3 -4.99 26.40 -4.26
C PRO A 3 -4.74 25.04 -3.61
N LEU A 4 -5.29 23.96 -4.19
CA LEU A 4 -5.05 22.59 -3.73
C LEU A 4 -3.58 22.16 -3.95
N ARG A 5 -3.02 22.40 -5.13
CA ARG A 5 -1.61 22.05 -5.42
C ARG A 5 -0.65 22.74 -4.45
N GLU A 6 -0.94 23.98 -4.09
CA GLU A 6 -0.10 24.75 -3.16
C GLU A 6 -0.16 24.20 -1.73
N ILE A 7 -1.35 23.78 -1.26
CA ILE A 7 -1.51 23.16 0.07
C ILE A 7 -0.79 21.80 0.13
N PHE A 8 -1.00 20.95 -0.88
CA PHE A 8 -0.35 19.64 -0.94
C PHE A 8 1.17 19.75 -1.13
N GLY A 9 1.65 20.76 -1.87
CA GLY A 9 3.07 21.05 -2.04
C GLY A 9 3.78 21.52 -0.77
N LYS A 10 3.05 22.09 0.19
CA LYS A 10 3.58 22.52 1.50
C LYS A 10 3.63 21.41 2.54
N LEU A 11 3.04 20.23 2.28
CA LEU A 11 3.07 19.09 3.19
C LEU A 11 4.31 18.21 2.95
N PRO A 12 5.13 17.93 3.98
CA PRO A 12 6.33 17.11 3.82
C PRO A 12 5.96 15.69 3.37
N GLY A 13 6.60 15.21 2.30
CA GLY A 13 6.37 13.87 1.75
C GLY A 13 5.19 13.75 0.76
N LEU A 14 4.46 14.83 0.47
CA LEU A 14 3.31 14.82 -0.46
C LEU A 14 3.50 15.66 -1.74
N GLY A 15 4.67 16.28 -1.94
CA GLY A 15 4.94 17.11 -3.12
C GLY A 15 4.75 16.37 -4.46
N SER A 16 5.11 15.09 -4.53
CA SER A 16 4.93 14.26 -5.73
C SER A 16 3.46 13.95 -6.06
N PHE A 17 2.56 14.01 -5.07
CA PHE A 17 1.12 13.90 -5.29
C PHE A 17 0.54 15.21 -5.83
N ALA A 18 1.05 16.36 -5.35
CA ALA A 18 0.61 17.67 -5.82
C ALA A 18 0.84 17.85 -7.33
N ASP A 19 1.97 17.34 -7.85
CA ASP A 19 2.31 17.40 -9.27
C ASP A 19 1.40 16.54 -10.16
N GLN A 20 0.79 15.50 -9.61
CA GLN A 20 -0.11 14.60 -10.33
C GLN A 20 -1.55 15.12 -10.43
N LEU A 21 -1.90 16.17 -9.68
CA LEU A 21 -3.26 16.71 -9.64
C LEU A 21 -3.53 17.65 -10.81
N ASP A 22 -3.87 17.14 -11.99
CA ASP A 22 -4.33 17.98 -13.12
C ASP A 22 -5.69 18.62 -12.84
N GLU A 23 -5.81 19.95 -12.95
CA GLU A 23 -7.08 20.68 -12.84
C GLU A 23 -8.12 20.16 -13.84
N ARG A 24 -7.69 19.74 -15.04
CA ARG A 24 -8.61 19.15 -16.03
C ARG A 24 -9.14 17.81 -15.57
N GLU A 25 -8.40 17.05 -14.77
CA GLU A 25 -8.89 15.81 -14.17
C GLU A 25 -9.90 16.09 -13.05
N LEU A 26 -9.70 17.15 -12.27
CA LEU A 26 -10.65 17.54 -11.22
C LEU A 26 -12.04 17.85 -11.78
N VAL A 27 -12.13 18.58 -12.90
CA VAL A 27 -13.42 18.86 -13.56
C VAL A 27 -14.12 17.56 -13.99
N ARG A 28 -13.36 16.55 -14.42
CA ARG A 28 -13.90 15.23 -14.84
C ARG A 28 -14.41 14.46 -13.64
N VAL A 29 -13.65 14.46 -12.56
CA VAL A 29 -14.02 13.85 -11.29
C VAL A 29 -15.27 14.51 -10.73
N GLU A 30 -15.35 15.83 -10.77
CA GLU A 30 -16.54 16.58 -10.36
C GLU A 30 -17.78 16.18 -11.18
N ALA A 31 -17.67 16.13 -12.50
CA ALA A 31 -18.77 15.69 -13.36
C ALA A 31 -19.23 14.25 -13.04
N MET A 32 -18.29 13.35 -12.76
CA MET A 32 -18.60 11.97 -12.31
C MET A 32 -19.32 11.94 -10.96
N ILE A 33 -18.86 12.70 -9.96
CA ILE A 33 -19.46 12.76 -8.63
C ILE A 33 -20.85 13.42 -8.66
N ARG A 34 -21.03 14.46 -9.47
CA ARG A 34 -22.35 15.09 -9.69
C ARG A 34 -23.37 14.13 -10.31
N SER A 35 -22.90 13.14 -11.07
CA SER A 35 -23.73 12.08 -11.68
C SER A 35 -24.05 10.89 -10.74
N MET A 36 -23.49 10.88 -9.52
CA MET A 36 -23.78 9.88 -8.49
C MET A 36 -25.01 10.25 -7.67
N THR A 37 -25.70 9.24 -7.15
CA THR A 37 -26.75 9.43 -6.14
C THR A 37 -26.15 9.71 -4.75
N PRO A 38 -26.90 10.31 -3.81
CA PRO A 38 -26.41 10.55 -2.45
C PRO A 38 -25.93 9.28 -1.74
N ARG A 39 -26.62 8.15 -1.94
CA ARG A 39 -26.22 6.85 -1.37
C ARG A 39 -24.87 6.36 -1.92
N GLU A 40 -24.65 6.52 -3.21
CA GLU A 40 -23.38 6.10 -3.85
C GLU A 40 -22.22 7.01 -3.45
N ARG A 41 -22.47 8.28 -3.12
CA ARG A 41 -21.45 9.19 -2.57
C ARG A 41 -21.06 8.83 -1.13
N ALA A 42 -22.03 8.39 -0.32
CA ALA A 42 -21.77 7.93 1.04
C ALA A 42 -21.00 6.60 1.04
N GLU A 43 -21.36 5.68 0.14
CA GLU A 43 -20.72 4.36 0.01
C GLU A 43 -20.27 4.06 -1.43
N PRO A 44 -19.09 4.55 -1.85
CA PRO A 44 -18.58 4.34 -3.19
C PRO A 44 -18.26 2.87 -3.52
N GLU A 45 -17.97 2.05 -2.51
CA GLU A 45 -17.66 0.62 -2.65
C GLU A 45 -18.84 -0.19 -3.22
N THR A 46 -20.06 0.32 -3.12
CA THR A 46 -21.28 -0.34 -3.63
C THR A 46 -21.50 -0.13 -5.13
N ILE A 47 -20.64 0.65 -5.79
CA ILE A 47 -20.74 0.96 -7.22
C ILE A 47 -20.32 -0.26 -8.05
N GLN A 48 -21.32 -0.98 -8.55
CA GLN A 48 -21.13 -2.10 -9.49
C GLN A 48 -21.14 -1.64 -10.95
N LYS A 49 -20.87 -2.56 -11.89
CA LYS A 49 -20.85 -2.31 -13.35
C LYS A 49 -22.07 -1.55 -13.87
N SER A 50 -23.28 -1.92 -13.42
CA SER A 50 -24.52 -1.26 -13.86
C SER A 50 -24.59 0.21 -13.41
N ARG A 51 -24.25 0.50 -12.15
CA ARG A 51 -24.20 1.87 -11.62
C ARG A 51 -23.10 2.69 -12.30
N ALA A 52 -21.93 2.11 -12.50
CA ALA A 52 -20.83 2.75 -13.22
C ALA A 52 -21.22 3.14 -14.65
N ALA A 53 -21.98 2.29 -15.36
CA ALA A 53 -22.48 2.59 -16.70
C ALA A 53 -23.48 3.76 -16.71
N ARG A 54 -24.33 3.89 -15.68
CA ARG A 54 -25.25 5.01 -15.52
C ARG A 54 -24.50 6.33 -15.26
N ILE A 55 -23.56 6.31 -14.32
CA ILE A 55 -22.72 7.47 -13.96
C ILE A 55 -21.90 7.93 -15.17
N ALA A 56 -21.32 7.00 -15.90
CA ALA A 56 -20.55 7.24 -17.12
C ALA A 56 -21.39 7.96 -18.19
N ARG A 57 -22.64 7.53 -18.42
CA ARG A 57 -23.57 8.21 -19.33
C ARG A 57 -23.91 9.63 -18.88
N GLY A 58 -24.15 9.85 -17.59
CA GLY A 58 -24.45 11.18 -17.04
C GLY A 58 -23.28 12.15 -17.05
N SER A 59 -22.05 11.64 -17.01
CA SER A 59 -20.82 12.44 -16.98
C SER A 59 -20.09 12.55 -18.32
N GLY A 60 -20.58 11.90 -19.38
CA GLY A 60 -19.91 11.85 -20.68
C GLY A 60 -18.57 11.09 -20.66
N ARG A 61 -18.46 10.08 -19.78
CA ARG A 61 -17.22 9.33 -19.52
C ARG A 61 -17.37 7.85 -19.80
N ARG A 62 -16.27 7.11 -19.72
CA ARG A 62 -16.26 5.65 -19.84
C ARG A 62 -16.53 4.99 -18.48
N SER A 63 -17.27 3.88 -18.48
CA SER A 63 -17.55 3.11 -17.26
C SER A 63 -16.28 2.64 -16.53
N LYS A 64 -15.20 2.40 -17.27
CA LYS A 64 -13.88 2.07 -16.71
C LYS A 64 -13.29 3.22 -15.89
N GLU A 65 -13.41 4.46 -16.36
CA GLU A 65 -12.89 5.64 -15.66
C GLU A 65 -13.61 5.84 -14.32
N VAL A 66 -14.92 5.59 -14.28
CA VAL A 66 -15.71 5.61 -13.03
C VAL A 66 -15.24 4.54 -12.04
N MET A 67 -15.00 3.31 -12.51
CA MET A 67 -14.47 2.24 -11.66
C MET A 67 -13.08 2.56 -11.11
N GLU A 68 -12.21 3.13 -11.94
CA GLU A 68 -10.88 3.56 -11.52
C GLU A 68 -10.96 4.66 -10.45
N LEU A 69 -11.89 5.61 -10.59
CA LEU A 69 -12.13 6.63 -9.58
C LEU A 69 -12.48 6.02 -8.21
N VAL A 70 -13.41 5.06 -8.20
CA VAL A 70 -13.81 4.34 -6.97
C VAL A 70 -12.61 3.62 -6.36
N GLN A 71 -11.80 2.96 -7.17
CA GLN A 71 -10.62 2.24 -6.70
C GLN A 71 -9.56 3.19 -6.10
N ARG A 72 -9.31 4.34 -6.74
CA ARG A 72 -8.40 5.38 -6.22
C ARG A 72 -8.93 5.97 -4.92
N PHE A 73 -10.23 6.23 -4.83
CA PHE A 73 -10.87 6.69 -3.60
C PHE A 73 -10.67 5.70 -2.45
N ARG A 74 -10.88 4.40 -2.71
CA ARG A 74 -10.64 3.35 -1.71
C ARG A 74 -9.21 3.37 -1.18
N GLN A 75 -8.22 3.46 -2.06
CA GLN A 75 -6.81 3.52 -1.68
C GLN A 75 -6.51 4.77 -0.82
N MET A 76 -7.04 5.93 -1.22
CA MET A 76 -6.89 7.16 -0.45
C MET A 76 -7.58 7.07 0.91
N ARG A 77 -8.75 6.42 1.00
CA ARG A 77 -9.48 6.20 2.26
C ARG A 77 -8.70 5.29 3.21
N GLU A 78 -8.10 4.22 2.71
CA GLU A 78 -7.23 3.33 3.49
C GLU A 78 -5.98 4.08 4.00
N MET A 79 -5.39 4.93 3.15
CA MET A 79 -4.25 5.79 3.54
C MET A 79 -4.65 6.82 4.61
N MET A 80 -5.76 7.53 4.43
CA MET A 80 -6.26 8.52 5.38
C MET A 80 -6.70 7.88 6.70
N GLY A 81 -7.32 6.70 6.66
CA GLY A 81 -7.62 5.93 7.87
C GLY A 81 -6.36 5.54 8.65
N ALA A 82 -5.28 5.19 7.94
CA ALA A 82 -3.99 4.89 8.57
C ALA A 82 -3.27 6.14 9.13
N LEU A 83 -3.56 7.34 8.61
CA LEU A 83 -3.00 8.61 9.09
C LEU A 83 -3.82 9.21 10.25
N GLY A 84 -5.15 9.10 10.20
CA GLY A 84 -6.07 9.69 11.18
C GLY A 84 -6.41 8.78 12.36
N GLY A 85 -6.17 7.47 12.25
CA GLY A 85 -6.46 6.51 13.31
C GLY A 85 -5.39 6.48 14.41
N GLY A 86 -5.28 7.54 15.22
CA GLY A 86 -4.75 7.59 16.61
C GLY A 86 -3.36 6.99 16.93
N GLY A 87 -2.69 6.39 15.96
CA GLY A 87 -1.45 5.65 16.08
C GLY A 87 -0.65 5.97 14.83
N GLY A 88 -0.19 7.22 14.75
CA GLY A 88 0.75 7.65 13.72
C GLY A 88 1.90 6.66 13.61
N LEU A 89 2.55 6.64 12.45
CA LEU A 89 3.80 5.93 12.04
C LEU A 89 4.45 4.93 13.03
N LEU A 90 4.62 5.30 14.31
CA LEU A 90 4.97 4.47 15.47
C LEU A 90 4.18 3.16 15.63
N SER A 91 2.85 3.13 15.40
CA SER A 91 2.06 1.88 15.54
C SER A 91 2.32 0.87 14.41
N ARG A 92 2.95 1.32 13.32
CA ARG A 92 3.38 0.49 12.19
C ARG A 92 4.82 0.01 12.31
N ILE A 93 5.56 0.42 13.34
CA ILE A 93 6.88 -0.15 13.64
C ILE A 93 6.65 -1.50 14.36
N PRO A 94 6.98 -2.64 13.71
CA PRO A 94 6.86 -3.94 14.34
C PRO A 94 7.78 -4.00 15.56
N GLY A 95 7.22 -4.15 16.76
CA GLY A 95 7.96 -4.26 18.02
C GLY A 95 7.84 -3.06 18.97
N LEU A 96 7.43 -1.88 18.51
CA LEU A 96 7.36 -0.67 19.35
C LEU A 96 5.97 -0.40 19.96
N GLY A 97 4.90 -0.77 19.25
CA GLY A 97 3.53 -0.70 19.78
C GLY A 97 3.26 -1.60 21.00
N ARG A 98 4.15 -2.57 21.26
CA ARG A 98 4.09 -3.45 22.43
C ARG A 98 4.79 -2.87 23.67
N LEU A 99 5.50 -1.74 23.52
CA LEU A 99 6.25 -1.07 24.58
C LEU A 99 5.51 0.13 25.18
N ALA A 100 4.46 0.63 24.51
CA ALA A 100 3.66 1.77 24.93
C ALA A 100 2.27 1.38 25.48
N GLY A 101 2.07 0.10 25.82
CA GLY A 101 0.85 -0.38 26.46
C GLY A 101 0.89 -0.19 27.99
N PRO A 102 -0.27 -0.03 28.66
CA PRO A 102 -0.36 0.01 30.12
C PRO A 102 0.09 -1.34 30.68
N GLY A 103 1.34 -1.40 31.13
CA GLY A 103 2.06 -2.64 31.46
C GLY A 103 3.55 -2.59 31.16
N ALA A 104 4.06 -1.50 30.56
CA ALA A 104 5.50 -1.28 30.49
C ALA A 104 6.10 -1.17 31.91
N PRO A 105 7.14 -1.96 32.25
CA PRO A 105 7.79 -1.85 33.55
C PRO A 105 8.37 -0.44 33.70
N ALA A 106 8.04 0.23 34.80
CA ALA A 106 8.61 1.52 35.18
C ALA A 106 10.13 1.34 35.36
N GLY A 107 10.88 1.69 34.33
CA GLY A 107 12.34 1.47 34.30
C GLY A 107 12.96 1.43 32.91
N PHE A 108 12.29 1.92 31.87
CA PHE A 108 12.92 2.09 30.57
C PHE A 108 13.92 3.23 30.66
N ASP A 109 15.18 2.90 30.91
CA ASP A 109 16.29 3.84 30.92
C ASP A 109 16.85 3.98 29.49
N PRO A 110 16.56 5.10 28.79
CA PRO A 110 17.02 5.31 27.42
C PRO A 110 18.55 5.36 27.31
N GLN A 111 19.29 5.67 28.39
CA GLN A 111 20.76 5.62 28.40
C GLN A 111 21.29 4.18 28.45
N ALA A 112 20.59 3.24 29.10
CA ALA A 112 20.95 1.82 29.07
C ALA A 112 20.70 1.20 27.68
N PHE A 113 19.64 1.63 26.99
CA PHE A 113 19.35 1.20 25.62
C PHE A 113 20.40 1.71 24.60
N LEU A 114 20.79 2.99 24.68
CA LEU A 114 21.83 3.56 23.80
C LEU A 114 23.22 2.95 24.05
N SER A 115 23.57 2.66 25.31
CA SER A 115 24.85 2.03 25.66
C SER A 115 24.89 0.54 25.28
N GLY A 116 23.75 -0.17 25.34
CA GLY A 116 23.58 -1.49 24.76
C GLY A 116 23.68 -1.50 23.22
N ALA A 117 23.17 -0.47 22.55
CA ALA A 117 23.29 -0.31 21.10
C ALA A 117 24.73 -0.01 20.63
N ARG A 118 25.58 0.61 21.47
CA ARG A 118 27.02 0.79 21.18
C ARG A 118 27.88 -0.45 21.45
N ARG A 119 27.46 -1.36 22.35
CA ARG A 119 28.03 -2.72 22.45
C ARG A 119 27.40 -3.72 21.48
N GLY A 120 26.38 -3.29 20.74
CA GLY A 120 25.57 -4.10 19.83
C GLY A 120 25.63 -3.65 18.37
N ALA A 121 26.81 -3.25 17.86
CA ALA A 121 27.07 -3.20 16.42
C ALA A 121 27.20 -4.62 15.82
N GLY A 122 26.28 -5.52 16.18
CA GLY A 122 26.38 -6.95 15.90
C GLY A 122 25.24 -7.79 16.47
N ALA A 123 23.98 -7.33 16.39
CA ALA A 123 22.82 -8.20 16.62
C ALA A 123 21.58 -7.59 15.99
N GLY A 124 21.48 -7.73 14.67
CA GLY A 124 20.26 -7.44 13.95
C GLY A 124 19.10 -8.35 14.39
N ALA A 125 17.91 -7.77 14.33
CA ALA A 125 16.71 -8.39 13.80
C ALA A 125 16.46 -9.85 14.20
N GLY A 126 15.60 -10.04 15.20
CA GLY A 126 14.77 -11.24 15.33
C GLY A 126 13.79 -11.36 14.17
N GLY A 127 14.32 -11.63 12.97
CA GLY A 127 13.61 -12.19 11.83
C GLY A 127 13.88 -13.69 11.80
N GLY A 128 12.82 -14.49 11.75
CA GLY A 128 12.86 -15.95 11.80
C GLY A 128 13.96 -16.54 10.92
N ALA A 129 14.81 -17.36 11.54
CA ALA A 129 15.92 -18.04 10.90
C ALA A 129 15.42 -19.10 9.90
N VAL A 130 15.21 -18.70 8.64
CA VAL A 130 15.21 -19.64 7.51
C VAL A 130 16.65 -20.15 7.38
N ARG A 131 16.84 -21.43 7.73
CA ARG A 131 18.14 -22.10 7.70
C ARG A 131 18.70 -22.07 6.27
N ARG A 132 19.96 -21.65 6.11
CA ARG A 132 20.66 -21.46 4.82
C ARG A 132 20.73 -22.72 3.94
N ASP A 133 20.39 -23.89 4.49
CA ASP A 133 20.35 -25.15 3.75
C ASP A 133 19.13 -25.30 2.83
N ASP A 134 18.03 -24.63 3.13
CA ASP A 134 16.78 -24.75 2.37
C ASP A 134 16.85 -24.05 1.01
N THR A 135 17.61 -22.96 0.92
CA THR A 135 17.80 -22.22 -0.35
C THR A 135 18.65 -23.01 -1.35
N LYS A 136 19.69 -23.71 -0.89
CA LYS A 136 20.55 -24.57 -1.74
C LYS A 136 19.77 -25.79 -2.27
N ARG A 137 18.97 -26.45 -1.43
CA ARG A 137 18.14 -27.60 -1.83
C ARG A 137 17.08 -27.20 -2.86
N ARG A 138 16.41 -26.06 -2.68
CA ARG A 138 15.41 -25.54 -3.62
C ARG A 138 16.01 -25.17 -4.98
N ALA A 139 17.25 -24.65 -5.01
CA ALA A 139 17.97 -24.35 -6.24
C ALA A 139 18.36 -25.64 -7.01
N GLN A 140 18.86 -26.66 -6.31
CA GLN A 140 19.20 -27.96 -6.90
C GLN A 140 17.96 -28.67 -7.47
N GLN A 141 16.85 -28.64 -6.76
CA GLN A 141 15.60 -29.27 -7.20
C GLN A 141 15.01 -28.59 -8.46
N LYS A 142 15.11 -27.26 -8.55
CA LYS A 142 14.73 -26.51 -9.76
C LYS A 142 15.61 -26.85 -10.97
N ARG A 143 16.93 -27.03 -10.77
CA ARG A 143 17.86 -27.44 -11.85
C ARG A 143 17.56 -28.84 -12.35
N LYS A 144 17.39 -29.82 -11.46
CA LYS A 144 17.00 -31.20 -11.81
C LYS A 144 15.68 -31.26 -12.59
N ARG A 145 14.66 -30.51 -12.14
CA ARG A 145 13.36 -30.40 -12.85
C ARG A 145 13.48 -29.78 -14.25
N LYS A 146 14.35 -28.76 -14.42
CA LYS A 146 14.58 -28.15 -15.74
C LYS A 146 15.31 -29.10 -16.68
N GLN A 147 16.28 -29.88 -16.18
CA GLN A 147 17.03 -30.85 -16.98
C GLN A 147 16.11 -31.99 -17.44
N ALA A 148 15.36 -32.60 -16.53
CA ALA A 148 14.40 -33.66 -16.87
C ALA A 148 13.33 -33.21 -17.89
N ARG A 149 12.90 -31.93 -17.83
CA ARG A 149 11.99 -31.36 -18.85
C ARG A 149 12.65 -31.21 -20.22
N LYS A 150 13.95 -30.88 -20.29
CA LYS A 150 14.71 -30.80 -21.55
C LYS A 150 14.91 -32.19 -22.15
N ASP A 151 15.27 -33.17 -21.32
CA ASP A 151 15.50 -34.55 -21.76
C ASP A 151 14.20 -35.18 -22.29
N ARG A 152 13.06 -34.95 -21.59
CA ARG A 152 11.73 -35.38 -22.07
C ARG A 152 11.34 -34.71 -23.39
N LYS A 153 11.73 -33.45 -23.63
CA LYS A 153 11.49 -32.78 -24.92
C LYS A 153 12.41 -33.28 -26.02
N LYS A 154 13.64 -33.70 -25.70
CA LYS A 154 14.60 -34.24 -26.67
C LYS A 154 14.24 -35.67 -27.10
N GLY A 155 13.74 -36.49 -26.19
CA GLY A 155 13.23 -37.83 -26.49
C GLY A 155 11.89 -37.87 -27.23
N ARG A 156 11.18 -36.74 -27.31
CA ARG A 156 9.91 -36.60 -28.05
C ARG A 156 10.12 -36.03 -29.47
N ARG A 157 11.37 -35.73 -29.83
CA ARG A 157 11.81 -35.20 -31.15
C ARG A 157 12.70 -36.19 -31.92
N ARG A 158 12.93 -37.38 -31.36
CA ARG A 158 13.46 -38.57 -32.05
C ARG A 158 12.30 -39.55 -32.18
#